data_AF-A0A445D402-F1
#
_entry.id   AF-A0A445D402-F1
#
_cell.length_a   1.000
_cell.length_b   1.000
_cell.length_c   1.000
_cell.angle_alpha   90.00
_cell.angle_beta   90.00
_cell.angle_gamma   90.00
#
_symmetry.space_group_name_H-M   'P 1'
#
loop_
_entity.id
_entity.type
_entity.pdbx_description
1 polymer ?
#
loop_
_entity_poly.entity_id
_entity_poly.type
_entity_poly.pdbx_seq_one_letter_code
_entity_poly.pdbx_strand_id
1 'polypeptide(L)'
;MFDRSTRKWFVTSGGSVGNPSWRSIKKWFKIEKYEKDYKIVYCPSFCEYCKVQCRDIGVYEDQNGNKRLALVDVPYKVQFQKA
;
A
#
# COMPACT_ATOMS: atom_id res chain seq x y z
N MET A 1 2.97 -2.06 -8.02
CA MET A 1 3.26 -1.95 -9.47
C MET A 1 2.45 -0.80 -10.06
N PHE A 2 3.05 0.10 -10.84
CA PHE A 2 2.29 1.15 -11.54
C PHE A 2 1.64 0.56 -12.79
N ASP A 3 0.35 0.81 -12.93
CA ASP A 3 -0.44 0.43 -14.07
C ASP A 3 -0.81 1.68 -14.88
N ARG A 4 -0.45 1.69 -16.16
CA ARG A 4 -0.58 2.89 -17.01
C ARG A 4 -2.01 3.15 -17.49
N SER A 5 -2.84 2.10 -17.65
CA SER A 5 -4.21 2.26 -18.14
C SER A 5 -5.11 2.87 -17.07
N THR A 6 -4.93 2.46 -15.81
CA THR A 6 -5.68 2.96 -14.66
C THR A 6 -5.00 4.15 -13.97
N ARG A 7 -3.71 4.39 -14.25
CA ARG A 7 -2.85 5.36 -13.55
C ARG A 7 -2.81 5.12 -12.04
N LYS A 8 -2.87 3.86 -11.61
CA LYS A 8 -2.83 3.45 -10.20
C LYS A 8 -1.57 2.67 -9.88
N TRP A 9 -1.14 2.76 -8.62
CA TRP A 9 -0.12 1.88 -8.05
C TRP A 9 -0.82 0.75 -7.30
N PHE A 10 -0.77 -0.46 -7.83
CA PHE A 10 -1.35 -1.65 -7.19
C PHE A 10 -0.39 -2.29 -6.19
N VAL A 11 -0.95 -2.84 -5.12
CA VAL A 11 -0.24 -3.75 -4.22
C VAL A 11 -0.13 -5.11 -4.90
N THR A 12 1.08 -5.67 -4.94
CA THR A 12 1.39 -6.94 -5.61
C THR A 12 2.30 -7.77 -4.73
N SER A 13 2.27 -9.09 -4.91
CA SER A 13 3.23 -10.02 -4.29
C SER A 13 4.57 -10.04 -5.04
N GLY A 14 5.50 -10.92 -4.62
CA GLY A 14 6.82 -11.07 -5.24
C GLY A 14 7.92 -10.19 -4.62
N GLY A 15 7.62 -9.47 -3.54
CA GLY A 15 8.64 -8.77 -2.75
C GLY A 15 9.48 -9.74 -1.93
N SER A 16 10.81 -9.57 -1.93
CA SER A 16 11.70 -10.28 -1.01
C SER A 16 11.52 -9.81 0.45
N VAL A 17 11.75 -10.70 1.41
CA VAL A 17 11.65 -10.41 2.86
C VAL A 17 12.89 -9.67 3.37
N GLY A 18 12.69 -8.70 4.27
CA GLY A 18 13.77 -8.03 5.02
C GLY A 18 14.59 -7.02 4.22
N ASN A 19 15.79 -6.71 4.76
CA ASN A 19 16.78 -5.78 4.20
C ASN A 19 16.24 -4.37 3.89
N PRO A 20 15.95 -3.55 4.91
CA PRO A 20 15.54 -2.16 4.73
C PRO A 20 16.64 -1.37 4.00
N SER A 21 16.35 -0.90 2.80
CA SER A 21 17.23 -0.04 2.01
C SER A 21 16.41 0.69 0.96
N TRP A 22 17.00 1.68 0.28
CA TRP A 22 16.34 2.38 -0.82
C TRP A 22 15.85 1.42 -1.93
N ARG A 23 16.54 0.29 -2.15
CA ARG A 23 16.15 -0.73 -3.14
C ARG A 23 14.90 -1.52 -2.74
N SER A 24 14.62 -1.64 -1.44
CA SER A 24 13.46 -2.39 -0.94
C SER A 24 12.27 -1.48 -0.59
N ILE A 25 12.37 -0.17 -0.81
CA ILE A 25 11.39 0.82 -0.34
C ILE A 25 9.93 0.55 -0.73
N LYS A 26 9.70 -0.07 -1.89
CA LYS A 26 8.35 -0.39 -2.39
C LYS A 26 7.64 -1.52 -1.62
N LYS A 27 8.36 -2.23 -0.74
CA LYS A 27 7.88 -3.44 -0.04
C LYS A 27 7.40 -3.15 1.38
N TRP A 28 7.54 -1.91 1.85
CA TRP A 28 7.29 -1.54 3.24
C TRP A 28 5.97 -0.79 3.38
N PHE A 29 5.16 -1.26 4.31
CA PHE A 29 3.84 -0.73 4.62
C PHE A 29 3.73 -0.46 6.11
N LYS A 30 2.83 0.45 6.48
CA LYS A 30 2.48 0.77 7.86
C LYS A 30 1.04 0.37 8.12
N ILE A 31 0.76 -0.02 9.36
CA ILE A 31 -0.60 -0.15 9.89
C ILE A 31 -0.80 1.04 10.81
N GLU A 32 -1.83 1.84 10.54
CA GLU A 32 -2.12 3.05 11.30
C GLU A 32 -3.54 2.99 11.85
N LYS A 33 -3.76 3.60 13.02
CA LYS A 33 -5.11 3.73 13.58
C LYS A 33 -5.98 4.57 12.63
N TYR A 34 -7.22 4.13 12.44
CA TYR A 34 -8.19 4.82 11.60
C TYR A 34 -9.59 4.69 12.22
N GLU A 35 -10.07 5.78 12.83
CA GLU A 35 -11.28 5.80 13.66
C GLU A 35 -11.21 4.76 14.80
N LYS A 36 -12.14 3.80 14.82
CA LYS A 36 -12.19 2.70 15.81
C LYS A 36 -11.38 1.47 15.38
N ASP A 37 -10.79 1.50 14.18
CA ASP A 37 -10.12 0.36 13.55
C ASP A 37 -8.75 0.79 12.98
N TYR A 38 -8.32 0.20 11.86
CA TYR A 38 -7.04 0.46 11.23
C TYR A 38 -7.16 0.74 9.73
N LYS A 39 -6.08 1.31 9.18
CA LYS A 39 -5.82 1.39 7.75
C LYS A 39 -4.40 0.93 7.45
N ILE A 40 -4.15 0.57 6.20
CA ILE A 40 -2.81 0.26 5.71
C ILE A 40 -2.31 1.43 4.87
N VAL A 41 -1.06 1.84 5.06
CA VAL A 41 -0.47 3.01 4.40
C VAL A 41 0.84 2.64 3.74
N TYR A 42 1.06 3.17 2.53
CA TYR A 42 2.37 3.18 1.90
C TYR A 42 3.05 4.52 2.18
N CYS A 43 3.91 4.57 3.21
CA CYS A 43 4.71 5.76 3.54
C CYS A 43 5.98 5.36 4.32
N PRO A 44 6.94 4.67 3.66
CA PRO A 44 8.19 4.25 4.30
C PRO A 44 9.03 5.46 4.72
N SER A 45 9.48 5.49 5.98
CA SER A 45 10.20 6.63 6.58
C SER A 45 11.67 6.35 6.93
N PHE A 46 12.18 5.15 6.63
CA PHE A 46 13.56 4.76 6.96
C PHE A 46 14.60 5.18 5.90
N CYS A 47 14.17 5.80 4.80
CA CYS A 47 15.07 6.30 3.76
C CYS A 47 14.88 7.80 3.57
N GLU A 48 15.78 8.59 4.15
CA GLU A 48 15.70 10.05 4.21
C GLU A 48 15.76 10.72 2.82
N TYR A 49 16.59 10.20 1.91
CA TYR A 49 16.73 10.74 0.55
C TYR A 49 15.70 10.20 -0.45
N CYS A 50 14.89 9.21 -0.05
CA CYS A 50 13.94 8.60 -0.95
C CYS A 50 12.67 9.45 -1.08
N LYS A 51 12.39 9.94 -2.29
CA LYS A 51 11.11 10.58 -2.60
C LYS A 51 10.04 9.52 -2.81
N VAL A 52 9.17 9.36 -1.81
CA VAL A 52 8.00 8.48 -1.90
C VAL A 52 6.72 9.30 -1.83
N GLN A 53 5.74 8.94 -2.66
CA GLN A 53 4.42 9.53 -2.57
C GLN A 53 3.62 8.77 -1.52
N CYS A 54 3.52 9.34 -0.32
CA CYS A 54 2.75 8.75 0.76
C CYS A 54 1.26 8.72 0.40
N ARG A 55 0.66 7.54 0.46
CA ARG A 55 -0.74 7.30 0.14
C ARG A 55 -1.31 6.19 1.00
N ASP A 56 -2.61 6.27 1.23
CA ASP A 56 -3.37 5.20 1.85
C ASP A 56 -3.55 4.04 0.88
N ILE A 57 -3.77 2.84 1.42
CA ILE A 57 -4.17 1.67 0.63
C ILE A 57 -5.69 1.51 0.76
N GLY A 58 -6.33 1.32 -0.39
CA GLY A 58 -7.76 1.05 -0.48
C GLY A 58 -8.10 0.15 -1.65
N VAL A 59 -9.40 -0.03 -1.87
CA VAL A 59 -9.94 -0.94 -2.90
C VAL A 59 -10.17 -0.18 -4.20
N TYR A 60 -9.71 -0.75 -5.30
CA TYR A 60 -9.98 -0.33 -6.66
C TYR A 60 -10.60 -1.50 -7.43
N GLU A 61 -11.76 -1.29 -8.03
CA GLU A 61 -12.40 -2.27 -8.91
C GLU A 61 -11.84 -2.13 -10.33
N ASP A 62 -11.26 -3.20 -10.86
CA ASP A 62 -10.74 -3.21 -12.22
C ASP A 62 -11.84 -3.45 -13.27
N GLN A 63 -11.46 -3.38 -14.55
CA GLN A 63 -12.39 -3.54 -15.67
C GLN A 63 -13.06 -4.93 -15.73
N ASN A 64 -12.49 -5.92 -15.03
CA ASN A 64 -13.02 -7.28 -14.94
C ASN A 64 -13.85 -7.48 -13.66
N GLY A 65 -14.11 -6.43 -12.88
CA GLY A 65 -14.83 -6.50 -11.61
C GLY A 65 -13.99 -7.00 -10.43
N ASN A 66 -12.66 -7.16 -10.58
CA ASN A 66 -11.83 -7.61 -9.47
C ASN A 66 -11.54 -6.46 -8.51
N LYS A 67 -11.70 -6.72 -7.22
CA LYS A 67 -11.32 -5.79 -6.15
C LYS A 67 -9.83 -5.92 -5.83
N ARG A 68 -9.05 -4.94 -6.26
CA ARG A 68 -7.59 -4.88 -6.10
C ARG A 68 -7.20 -3.85 -5.05
N LEU A 69 -6.13 -4.09 -4.31
CA LEU A 69 -5.56 -3.10 -3.41
C LEU A 69 -4.66 -2.13 -4.19
N ALA A 70 -4.87 -0.83 -4.01
CA ALA A 70 -4.12 0.22 -4.68
C ALA A 70 -3.84 1.41 -3.75
N LEU A 71 -2.82 2.21 -4.10
CA LEU A 71 -2.60 3.51 -3.48
C LEU A 71 -3.70 4.48 -3.92
N VAL A 72 -4.42 5.03 -2.96
CA VAL A 72 -5.61 5.88 -3.12
C VAL A 72 -5.64 6.97 -2.05
N ASP A 73 -6.61 7.87 -2.18
CA ASP A 73 -6.81 8.98 -1.23
C ASP A 73 -7.79 8.64 -0.11
N VAL A 74 -8.66 7.65 -0.35
CA VAL A 74 -9.62 7.16 0.64
C VAL A 74 -9.20 5.76 1.09
N PRO A 75 -8.81 5.57 2.37
CA PRO A 75 -8.34 4.28 2.86
C PRO A 75 -9.46 3.25 2.91
N TYR A 76 -9.10 1.98 2.75
CA TYR A 76 -9.99 0.89 3.14
C TYR A 76 -9.76 0.55 4.61
N LYS A 77 -10.84 0.66 5.42
CA LYS A 77 -10.81 0.35 6.85
C LYS A 77 -10.70 -1.16 7.05
N VAL A 78 -9.79 -1.59 7.91
CA VAL A 78 -9.51 -3.02 8.17
C VAL A 78 -9.46 -3.32 9.66
N GLN A 79 -9.82 -4.56 9.99
CA GLN A 79 -9.64 -5.18 11.30
C GLN A 79 -8.75 -6.42 11.14
N PHE A 80 -7.98 -6.74 12.18
CA PHE A 80 -7.12 -7.92 12.20
C PHE A 80 -7.74 -8.94 13.14
N GLN A 81 -8.27 -10.02 12.57
CA GLN A 81 -8.80 -11.16 13.32
C GLN A 81 -7.74 -12.27 13.34
N LYS A 82 -7.47 -12.83 14.52
CA LYS A 82 -6.61 -14.01 14.64
C LYS A 82 -7.29 -15.19 13.92
N ALA A 83 -6.52 -15.89 13.08
CA ALA A 83 -6.98 -17.09 12.37
C ALA A 83 -7.13 -18.29 13.31
#